data_AF-A0A0J6XKD1-F1
#
_entry.id   AF-A0A0J6XKD1-F1
#
_cell.length_a   1.000
_cell.length_b   1.000
_cell.length_c   1.000
_cell.angle_alpha   90.00
_cell.angle_beta   90.00
_cell.angle_gamma   90.00
#
_symmetry.space_group_name_H-M   'P 1'
#
loop_
_entity.id
_entity.type
_entity.pdbx_description
1 polymer ?
#
loop_
_entity_poly.entity_id
_entity_poly.type
_entity_poly.pdbx_seq_one_letter_code
_entity_poly.pdbx_strand_id
1 'polypeptide(L)'
;MLKKTASRAAALAAAATLTVLSLSGTAQARQGAPYIGYGQTNNTHAVWCVQHQLNWAFANNWVGRLGSHGQIAEDGKFGPQTDEAIRFFQKSFFPNEIDGVVGPSTGYALLWEGDPNYGYNDKVTNAGYCNEYIPSIV
;
A
#
# COMPACT_ATOMS: atom_id res chain seq x y z
N MET A 1 35.89 51.13 33.02
CA MET A 1 35.35 49.83 32.57
C MET A 1 34.41 50.08 31.40
N LEU A 2 34.72 49.49 30.25
CA LEU A 2 34.15 49.74 28.94
C LEU A 2 32.78 49.05 28.81
N LYS A 3 31.70 49.77 28.45
CA LYS A 3 30.62 49.19 27.63
C LYS A 3 30.17 50.21 26.57
N LYS A 4 30.52 49.85 25.33
CA LYS A 4 30.39 50.62 24.10
C LYS A 4 28.92 50.80 23.70
N THR A 5 28.57 52.05 23.42
CA THR A 5 27.77 52.57 22.29
C THR A 5 27.26 51.56 21.24
N ALA A 6 26.01 51.69 20.82
CA ALA A 6 25.66 52.22 19.49
C ALA A 6 24.15 52.12 19.23
N SER A 7 23.57 53.23 18.77
CA SER A 7 22.21 53.34 18.27
C SER A 7 22.15 53.13 16.75
N ARG A 8 20.92 52.91 16.26
CA ARG A 8 20.38 53.17 14.90
C ARG A 8 20.41 52.02 13.89
N ALA A 9 19.21 51.67 13.40
CA ALA A 9 18.81 51.60 11.98
C ALA A 9 17.44 50.91 11.91
N ALA A 10 16.35 51.66 11.70
CA ALA A 10 15.78 51.95 10.38
C ALA A 10 15.29 50.68 9.67
N ALA A 11 13.97 50.46 9.74
CA ALA A 11 13.27 49.48 8.92
C ALA A 11 13.40 49.85 7.44
N LEU A 12 13.99 48.97 6.66
CA LEU A 12 13.94 49.01 5.20
C LEU A 12 13.28 47.72 4.72
N ALA A 13 12.05 47.85 4.26
CA ALA A 13 11.44 46.89 3.37
C ALA A 13 11.98 47.14 1.95
N ALA A 14 12.67 46.16 1.37
CA ALA A 14 12.85 46.03 -0.07
C ALA A 14 13.07 44.55 -0.42
N ALA A 15 12.17 44.03 -1.25
CA ALA A 15 12.07 42.63 -1.64
C ALA A 15 13.25 42.18 -2.51
N ALA A 16 13.82 41.02 -2.19
CA ALA A 16 14.56 40.17 -3.12
C ALA A 16 14.01 38.75 -2.96
N THR A 17 13.43 38.23 -4.03
CA THR A 17 12.79 36.92 -4.14
C THR A 17 13.74 35.79 -3.76
N LEU A 18 13.53 35.18 -2.60
CA LEU A 18 13.78 33.76 -2.43
C LEU A 18 12.44 33.06 -2.63
N THR A 19 12.21 32.54 -3.83
CA THR A 19 11.34 31.37 -3.95
C THR A 19 12.01 30.29 -3.12
N VAL A 20 11.60 30.13 -1.87
CA VAL A 20 11.81 28.88 -1.17
C VAL A 20 10.97 27.89 -1.97
N LEU A 21 11.61 27.22 -2.94
CA LEU A 21 11.19 25.90 -3.37
C LEU A 21 11.26 25.08 -2.09
N SER A 22 10.15 25.05 -1.36
CA SER A 22 9.95 24.12 -0.27
C SER A 22 9.89 22.75 -0.93
N LEU A 23 11.06 22.18 -1.21
CA LEU A 23 11.27 20.75 -1.20
C LEU A 23 11.20 20.30 0.26
N SER A 24 10.07 20.54 0.91
CA SER A 24 9.57 19.62 1.90
C SER A 24 9.14 18.38 1.13
N GLY A 25 10.14 17.66 0.60
CA GLY A 25 10.07 16.22 0.61
C GLY A 25 10.05 15.87 2.09
N THR A 26 8.87 15.93 2.70
CA THR A 26 8.62 15.04 3.81
C THR A 26 8.88 13.68 3.20
N ALA A 27 10.03 13.08 3.53
CA ALA A 27 10.16 11.65 3.47
C ALA A 27 9.02 11.15 4.35
N GLN A 28 7.88 10.90 3.70
CA GLN A 28 6.63 10.61 4.37
C GLN A 28 6.92 9.32 5.13
N ALA A 29 6.99 9.39 6.45
CA ALA A 29 7.01 8.19 7.27
C ALA A 29 5.78 7.38 6.85
N ARG A 30 5.99 6.18 6.30
CA ARG A 30 4.91 5.34 5.77
C ARG A 30 3.86 5.11 6.85
N GLN A 31 2.73 5.80 6.77
CA GLN A 31 1.47 5.17 7.16
C GLN A 31 1.17 4.12 6.09
N GLY A 32 0.61 2.97 6.50
CA GLY A 32 0.60 1.71 5.74
C GLY A 32 0.19 1.82 4.27
N ALA A 33 0.48 0.76 3.50
CA ALA A 33 0.16 0.74 2.08
C ALA A 33 -1.29 1.19 1.82
N PRO A 34 -1.54 2.03 0.79
CA PRO A 34 -2.87 2.52 0.51
C PRO A 34 -3.81 1.36 0.13
N TYR A 35 -5.11 1.60 0.25
CA TYR A 35 -6.12 0.63 -0.17
C TYR A 35 -6.01 0.41 -1.69
N ILE A 36 -6.40 -0.78 -2.15
CA ILE A 36 -6.30 -1.17 -3.56
C ILE A 36 -7.71 -1.56 -4.02
N GLY A 37 -8.22 -0.95 -5.08
CA GLY A 37 -9.63 -1.09 -5.44
C GLY A 37 -10.12 -0.03 -6.41
N TYR A 38 -11.35 -0.12 -6.88
CA TYR A 38 -11.97 1.01 -7.58
C TYR A 38 -12.00 2.26 -6.69
N GLY A 39 -11.66 3.42 -7.26
CA GLY A 39 -11.56 4.69 -6.54
C GLY A 39 -10.26 4.88 -5.74
N GLN A 40 -9.32 3.94 -5.80
CA GLN A 40 -8.00 4.04 -5.17
C GLN A 40 -6.89 4.37 -6.17
N THR A 41 -5.72 4.78 -5.68
CA THR A 41 -4.56 5.15 -6.50
C THR A 41 -4.01 3.97 -7.33
N ASN A 42 -4.13 2.73 -6.83
CA ASN A 42 -3.76 1.50 -7.54
C ASN A 42 -2.38 1.55 -8.23
N ASN A 43 -1.31 1.72 -7.46
CA ASN A 43 0.04 1.67 -8.04
C ASN A 43 0.33 0.27 -8.63
N THR A 44 1.11 0.22 -9.72
CA THR A 44 1.33 -1.00 -10.51
C THR A 44 1.87 -2.17 -9.69
N HIS A 45 2.75 -1.91 -8.73
CA HIS A 45 3.33 -2.95 -7.87
C HIS A 45 2.30 -3.52 -6.89
N ALA A 46 1.48 -2.68 -6.28
CA ALA A 46 0.41 -3.13 -5.39
C ALA A 46 -0.64 -3.97 -6.11
N VAL A 47 -1.05 -3.55 -7.30
CA VAL A 47 -2.01 -4.31 -8.10
C VAL A 47 -1.41 -5.65 -8.53
N TRP A 48 -0.16 -5.65 -9.01
CA TRP A 48 0.52 -6.88 -9.39
C TRP A 48 0.61 -7.84 -8.19
N CYS A 49 0.97 -7.33 -7.01
CA CYS A 49 1.00 -8.12 -5.79
C CYS A 49 -0.36 -8.73 -5.43
N VAL A 50 -1.45 -7.97 -5.56
CA VAL A 50 -2.80 -8.53 -5.35
C VAL A 50 -3.11 -9.63 -6.37
N GLN A 51 -2.82 -9.40 -7.65
CA GLN A 51 -3.06 -10.38 -8.71
C GLN A 51 -2.27 -11.67 -8.48
N HIS A 52 -0.98 -11.54 -8.17
CA HIS A 52 -0.07 -12.64 -7.91
C HIS A 52 -0.49 -13.47 -6.70
N GLN A 53 -0.74 -12.80 -5.56
CA GLN A 53 -1.16 -13.50 -4.34
C GLN A 53 -2.51 -14.21 -4.52
N LEU A 54 -3.46 -13.62 -5.26
CA LEU A 54 -4.76 -14.25 -5.53
C LEU A 54 -4.61 -15.49 -6.42
N ASN A 55 -3.86 -15.37 -7.52
CA ASN A 55 -3.57 -16.51 -8.40
C ASN A 55 -2.97 -17.67 -7.63
N TRP A 56 -1.98 -17.38 -6.79
CA TRP A 56 -1.35 -18.38 -5.96
C TRP A 56 -2.33 -18.98 -4.94
N ALA A 57 -3.12 -18.15 -4.25
CA ALA A 57 -4.05 -18.58 -3.21
C ALA A 57 -5.12 -19.53 -3.77
N PHE A 58 -5.66 -19.22 -4.95
CA PHE A 58 -6.64 -20.08 -5.62
C PHE A 58 -6.04 -21.37 -6.15
N ALA A 59 -4.80 -21.34 -6.65
CA ALA A 59 -4.12 -22.54 -7.16
C ALA A 59 -3.76 -23.53 -6.05
N ASN A 60 -3.42 -23.02 -4.87
CA ASN A 60 -2.88 -23.82 -3.77
C ASN A 60 -3.90 -24.16 -2.68
N ASN A 61 -4.85 -23.24 -2.41
CA ASN A 61 -5.94 -23.41 -1.45
C ASN A 61 -5.53 -24.08 -0.13
N TRP A 62 -4.44 -23.62 0.49
CA TRP A 62 -3.85 -24.27 1.67
C TRP A 62 -4.80 -24.40 2.86
N VAL A 63 -5.70 -23.44 3.02
CA VAL A 63 -6.74 -23.43 4.07
C VAL A 63 -7.99 -24.24 3.72
N GLY A 64 -8.10 -24.78 2.51
CA GLY A 64 -9.24 -25.59 2.06
C GLY A 64 -10.60 -24.85 2.03
N ARG A 65 -10.61 -23.52 2.10
CA ARG A 65 -11.83 -22.68 2.11
C ARG A 65 -12.01 -21.81 0.86
N LEU A 66 -11.03 -21.78 -0.05
CA LEU A 66 -11.15 -21.12 -1.34
C LEU A 66 -11.78 -22.07 -2.36
N GLY A 67 -12.72 -21.56 -3.15
CA GLY A 67 -13.26 -22.30 -4.29
C GLY A 67 -12.32 -22.24 -5.50
N SER A 68 -12.66 -22.99 -6.55
CA SER A 68 -11.95 -22.89 -7.83
C SER A 68 -12.23 -21.53 -8.48
N HIS A 69 -11.17 -20.82 -8.85
CA HIS A 69 -11.21 -19.55 -9.58
C HIS A 69 -10.17 -19.59 -10.69
N GLY A 70 -10.49 -19.01 -11.85
CA GLY A 70 -9.56 -18.94 -12.98
C GLY A 70 -8.36 -18.04 -12.67
N GLN A 71 -7.22 -18.32 -13.29
CA GLN A 71 -6.05 -17.44 -13.20
C GLN A 71 -6.35 -16.10 -13.89
N ILE A 72 -6.01 -15.01 -13.24
CA ILE A 72 -6.09 -13.65 -13.79
C ILE A 72 -4.73 -13.18 -14.29
N ALA A 73 -4.72 -12.19 -15.18
CA ALA A 73 -3.48 -11.58 -15.66
C ALA A 73 -2.75 -10.84 -14.52
N GLU A 74 -1.43 -11.00 -14.46
CA GLU A 74 -0.54 -10.28 -13.55
C GLU A 74 0.10 -9.09 -14.26
N ASP A 75 -0.74 -8.15 -14.72
CA ASP A 75 -0.33 -7.01 -15.53
C ASP A 75 -0.14 -5.72 -14.72
N GLY A 76 -0.40 -5.77 -13.41
CA GLY A 76 -0.32 -4.62 -12.51
C GLY A 76 -1.36 -3.54 -12.80
N LYS A 77 -2.44 -3.85 -13.52
CA LYS A 77 -3.52 -2.92 -13.85
C LYS A 77 -4.81 -3.35 -13.18
N PHE A 78 -5.39 -2.44 -12.39
CA PHE A 78 -6.62 -2.75 -11.69
C PHE A 78 -7.78 -2.71 -12.69
N GLY A 79 -8.44 -3.84 -12.89
CA GLY A 79 -9.56 -3.96 -13.82
C GLY A 79 -10.63 -4.94 -13.31
N PRO A 80 -11.68 -5.18 -14.12
CA PRO A 80 -12.81 -5.99 -13.71
C PRO A 80 -12.45 -7.40 -13.25
N GLN A 81 -11.46 -8.04 -13.88
CA GLN A 81 -11.00 -9.38 -13.48
C GLN A 81 -10.32 -9.38 -12.11
N THR A 82 -9.55 -8.33 -11.80
CA THR A 82 -8.92 -8.19 -10.48
C THR A 82 -9.97 -7.91 -9.41
N ASP A 83 -10.94 -7.03 -9.67
CA ASP A 83 -12.07 -6.76 -8.75
C ASP A 83 -12.89 -8.03 -8.48
N GLU A 84 -13.23 -8.80 -9.52
CA GLU A 84 -13.96 -10.06 -9.39
C GLU A 84 -13.20 -11.07 -8.52
N ALA A 85 -11.91 -11.24 -8.77
CA ALA A 85 -11.05 -12.14 -7.99
C ALA A 85 -10.95 -11.70 -6.52
N ILE A 86 -10.83 -10.39 -6.24
CA ILE A 86 -10.85 -9.85 -4.88
C ILE A 86 -12.18 -10.19 -4.20
N ARG A 87 -13.31 -9.95 -4.86
CA ARG A 87 -14.64 -10.25 -4.28
C ARG A 87 -14.83 -11.74 -4.05
N PHE A 88 -14.30 -12.59 -4.93
CA PHE A 88 -14.33 -14.03 -4.75
C PHE A 88 -13.53 -14.45 -3.51
N PHE A 89 -12.33 -13.91 -3.33
CA PHE A 89 -11.53 -14.12 -2.14
C PHE A 89 -12.25 -13.61 -0.88
N GLN A 90 -12.79 -12.39 -0.91
CA GLN A 90 -13.52 -11.79 0.20
C GLN A 90 -14.75 -12.64 0.60
N LYS A 91 -15.49 -13.23 -0.34
CA LYS A 91 -16.60 -14.15 -0.01
C LYS A 91 -16.16 -15.31 0.90
N SER A 92 -14.95 -15.83 0.70
CA SER A 92 -14.43 -16.93 1.51
C SER A 92 -13.98 -16.50 2.90
N PHE A 93 -13.47 -15.27 3.08
CA PHE A 93 -12.84 -14.80 4.33
C PHE A 93 -13.67 -13.78 5.12
N PHE A 94 -14.36 -12.89 4.42
CA PHE A 94 -15.09 -11.72 4.92
C PHE A 94 -16.48 -11.64 4.27
N PRO A 95 -17.40 -12.58 4.55
CA PRO A 95 -18.69 -12.67 3.86
C PRO A 95 -19.59 -11.44 4.04
N ASN A 96 -19.28 -10.55 5.00
CA ASN A 96 -20.00 -9.30 5.24
C ASN A 96 -19.33 -8.06 4.60
N GLU A 97 -18.14 -8.22 4.00
CA GLU A 97 -17.28 -7.13 3.48
C GLU A 97 -16.78 -7.46 2.05
N ILE A 98 -17.72 -7.73 1.14
CA ILE A 98 -17.43 -8.09 -0.26
C ILE A 98 -17.48 -6.84 -1.15
N ASP A 99 -16.61 -5.88 -0.85
CA ASP A 99 -16.61 -4.55 -1.47
C ASP A 99 -15.68 -4.43 -2.68
N GLY A 100 -14.83 -5.44 -2.96
CA GLY A 100 -13.85 -5.42 -4.04
C GLY A 100 -12.64 -4.53 -3.75
N VAL A 101 -12.45 -4.12 -2.49
CA VAL A 101 -11.35 -3.28 -2.03
C VAL A 101 -10.45 -4.08 -1.10
N VAL A 102 -9.16 -4.14 -1.42
CA VAL A 102 -8.14 -4.68 -0.52
C VAL A 102 -7.79 -3.60 0.50
N GLY A 103 -8.44 -3.69 1.67
CA GLY A 103 -8.04 -2.99 2.89
C GLY A 103 -7.17 -3.86 3.80
N PRO A 104 -6.79 -3.38 5.00
CA PRO A 104 -5.86 -4.07 5.91
C PRO A 104 -6.24 -5.51 6.26
N SER A 105 -7.52 -5.79 6.51
CA SER A 105 -7.99 -7.15 6.82
C SER A 105 -7.87 -8.08 5.63
N THR A 106 -8.33 -7.63 4.45
CA THR A 106 -8.23 -8.40 3.20
C THR A 106 -6.78 -8.64 2.82
N GLY A 107 -5.93 -7.62 2.93
CA GLY A 107 -4.53 -7.73 2.56
C GLY A 107 -3.72 -8.57 3.53
N TYR A 108 -3.99 -8.52 4.84
CA TYR A 108 -3.41 -9.47 5.80
C TYR A 108 -3.73 -10.91 5.41
N ALA A 109 -5.00 -11.24 5.20
CA ALA A 109 -5.38 -12.58 4.76
C ALA A 109 -4.70 -12.94 3.44
N LEU A 110 -4.69 -12.04 2.46
CA LEU A 110 -4.07 -12.30 1.16
C LEU A 110 -2.55 -12.53 1.23
N LEU A 111 -1.85 -11.85 2.14
CA LEU A 111 -0.42 -12.03 2.36
C LEU A 111 -0.09 -13.35 3.06
N TRP A 112 -0.98 -13.86 3.93
CA TRP A 112 -0.81 -15.16 4.60
C TRP A 112 -1.23 -16.35 3.74
N GLU A 113 -2.26 -16.16 2.93
CA GLU A 113 -2.88 -17.23 2.14
C GLU A 113 -2.37 -17.26 0.69
N GLY A 114 -1.54 -16.29 0.30
CA GLY A 114 -0.89 -16.19 -1.00
C GLY A 114 0.54 -16.74 -1.00
N ASP A 115 1.31 -16.43 -2.04
CA ASP A 115 2.69 -16.93 -2.18
C ASP A 115 3.56 -16.48 -0.99
N PRO A 116 4.14 -17.40 -0.21
CA PRO A 116 4.98 -17.06 0.94
C PRO A 116 6.31 -16.40 0.56
N ASN A 117 6.76 -16.52 -0.69
CA ASN A 117 7.97 -15.86 -1.17
C ASN A 117 7.76 -14.35 -1.40
N TYR A 118 6.52 -13.95 -1.68
CA TYR A 118 6.14 -12.57 -1.92
C TYR A 118 5.33 -11.96 -0.78
N GLY A 119 4.59 -12.77 0.00
CA GLY A 119 3.77 -12.37 1.13
C GLY A 119 4.43 -12.59 2.50
N TYR A 120 3.65 -13.09 3.47
CA TYR A 120 4.17 -13.52 4.76
C TYR A 120 4.70 -14.96 4.67
N ASN A 121 5.85 -15.20 5.26
CA ASN A 121 6.37 -16.56 5.48
C ASN A 121 6.40 -16.90 6.98
N ASP A 122 6.67 -18.17 7.29
CA ASP A 122 6.77 -18.73 8.64
C ASP A 122 7.76 -17.99 9.55
N LYS A 123 8.65 -17.19 8.95
CA LYS A 123 9.53 -16.24 9.61
C LYS A 123 8.96 -14.84 9.41
N VAL A 124 7.93 -14.47 10.19
CA VAL A 124 7.31 -13.12 10.22
C VAL A 124 8.32 -11.96 10.18
N THR A 125 9.57 -12.20 10.59
CA THR A 125 10.70 -11.26 10.48
C THR A 125 11.23 -10.98 9.07
N ASN A 126 10.81 -11.71 8.03
CA ASN A 126 11.29 -11.57 6.66
C ASN A 126 10.13 -11.51 5.66
N ALA A 127 9.24 -10.54 5.84
CA ALA A 127 8.11 -10.32 4.94
C ALA A 127 8.60 -10.08 3.50
N GLY A 128 7.96 -10.76 2.55
CA GLY A 128 8.28 -10.69 1.14
C GLY A 128 7.91 -9.35 0.51
N TYR A 129 8.29 -9.20 -0.76
CA TYR A 129 8.14 -7.97 -1.53
C TYR A 129 6.74 -7.34 -1.44
N CYS A 130 5.67 -8.13 -1.48
CA CYS A 130 4.30 -7.63 -1.50
C CYS A 130 3.80 -7.08 -0.16
N ASN A 131 4.47 -7.36 0.96
CA ASN A 131 4.15 -6.77 2.25
C ASN A 131 4.26 -5.23 2.22
N GLU A 132 5.18 -4.71 1.41
CA GLU A 132 5.41 -3.27 1.25
C GLU A 132 4.27 -2.57 0.48
N TYR A 133 3.49 -3.33 -0.31
CA TYR A 133 2.52 -2.78 -1.26
C TYR A 133 1.07 -3.17 -0.96
N ILE A 134 0.84 -4.23 -0.18
CA ILE A 134 -0.50 -4.66 0.22
C ILE A 134 -0.80 -4.14 1.63
N PRO A 135 -1.93 -3.43 1.85
CA PRO A 135 -2.31 -2.97 3.19
C PRO A 135 -2.53 -4.16 4.11
N SER A 136 -1.97 -4.08 5.31
CA SER A 136 -2.10 -5.15 6.32
C SER A 136 -2.36 -4.55 7.69
N ILE A 137 -3.01 -5.32 8.56
CA ILE A 137 -3.26 -4.96 9.96
C ILE A 137 -2.03 -5.14 10.87
N VAL A 138 -0.90 -5.65 10.35
CA VAL A 138 0.36 -5.86 11.10
C VAL A 138 1.56 -5.23 10.42
#